data_AF-A0A914ZYK7-F1
#
_entry.id   AF-A0A914ZYK7-F1
#
_cell.length_a   1.000
_cell.length_b   1.000
_cell.length_c   1.000
_cell.angle_alpha   90.00
_cell.angle_beta   90.00
_cell.angle_gamma   90.00
#
_symmetry.space_group_name_H-M   'P 1'
#
loop_
_entity.id
_entity.type
_entity.pdbx_description
1 polymer ?
#
loop_
_entity_poly.entity_id
_entity_poly.type
_entity_poly.pdbx_seq_one_letter_code
_entity_poly.pdbx_strand_id
1 'polypeptide(L)'
;MERRLFQTNLSIVRKIVYQLNLVRTWKRVEWMHFWRRRIPLLSWLPTYDWREDFLKDVINGIMISILYIPQGLAYGMMVGIPPIYGIYTGIVGPLVYTFLGTSHQASTGAYAIISLMVGSVVEQASNGVNKLDFNTNSTPALCCSERMRNVDPMEAVKISSLLAFYVGIIQVVLGLLNAGLLAVWLSDQLVEGLTSGAAVHVLFSQLKSMTGMRNLPRTSDNFGIIK
;
A
#
# COMPACT_ATOMS: atom_id res chain seq x y z
N MET A 1 -10.47 -9.16 34.98
CA MET A 1 -10.17 -8.24 33.85
C MET A 1 -11.17 -8.38 32.70
N GLU A 2 -11.78 -9.56 32.49
CA GLU A 2 -12.76 -9.83 31.41
C GLU A 2 -14.08 -9.04 31.45
N ARG A 3 -14.59 -8.67 32.64
CA ARG A 3 -15.89 -7.97 32.74
C ARG A 3 -15.90 -6.57 32.11
N ARG A 4 -14.73 -5.92 31.94
CA ARG A 4 -14.64 -4.61 31.27
C ARG A 4 -14.70 -4.73 29.74
N LEU A 5 -14.20 -5.82 29.16
CA LEU A 5 -14.20 -6.05 27.70
C LEU A 5 -15.61 -6.34 27.16
N PHE A 6 -16.47 -6.97 27.97
CA PHE A 6 -17.85 -7.26 27.59
C PHE A 6 -18.74 -5.99 27.58
N GLN A 7 -18.47 -5.05 28.51
CA GLN A 7 -19.20 -3.78 28.56
C GLN A 7 -18.83 -2.83 27.40
N THR A 8 -17.57 -2.80 26.96
CA THR A 8 -17.17 -2.04 25.77
C THR A 8 -17.87 -2.56 24.52
N ASN A 9 -17.90 -3.88 24.30
CA ASN A 9 -18.56 -4.50 23.14
C ASN A 9 -20.06 -4.17 23.06
N LEU A 10 -20.80 -4.29 24.17
CA LEU A 10 -22.24 -3.97 24.21
C LEU A 10 -22.54 -2.49 23.95
N SER A 11 -21.65 -1.58 24.38
CA SER A 11 -21.80 -0.14 24.13
C SER A 11 -21.58 0.23 22.65
N ILE A 12 -20.61 -0.42 21.99
CA ILE A 12 -20.26 -0.19 20.58
C ILE A 12 -21.38 -0.73 19.69
N VAL A 13 -21.86 -1.95 19.96
CA VAL A 13 -22.96 -2.57 19.20
C VAL A 13 -24.25 -1.75 19.32
N ARG A 14 -24.60 -1.27 20.52
CA ARG A 14 -25.75 -0.36 20.68
C ARG A 14 -25.57 0.95 19.91
N LYS A 15 -24.37 1.54 19.92
CA LYS A 15 -24.06 2.76 19.14
C LYS A 15 -24.24 2.52 17.64
N ILE A 16 -23.75 1.39 17.12
CA ILE A 16 -23.85 1.03 15.70
C ILE A 16 -25.30 0.79 15.30
N VAL A 17 -26.05 0.01 16.09
CA VAL A 17 -27.48 -0.26 15.82
C VAL A 17 -28.31 1.02 15.89
N TYR A 18 -28.02 1.90 16.84
CA TYR A 18 -28.68 3.20 16.94
C TYR A 18 -28.37 4.09 15.71
N GLN A 19 -27.11 4.17 15.29
CA GLN A 19 -26.71 4.91 14.09
C GLN A 19 -27.34 4.33 12.81
N LEU A 20 -27.43 3.01 12.69
CA LEU A 20 -28.10 2.33 11.56
C LEU A 20 -29.61 2.62 11.52
N ASN A 21 -30.28 2.60 12.67
CA ASN A 21 -31.70 2.98 12.74
C ASN A 21 -31.91 4.47 12.46
N LEU A 22 -30.98 5.32 12.87
CA LEU A 22 -31.03 6.76 12.60
C LEU A 22 -30.91 7.06 11.10
N VAL A 23 -29.98 6.40 10.40
CA VAL A 23 -29.80 6.57 8.94
C VAL A 23 -31.07 6.20 8.16
N ARG A 24 -31.89 5.27 8.68
CA ARG A 24 -33.15 4.86 8.05
C ARG A 24 -34.24 5.93 8.12
N THR A 25 -34.18 6.86 9.07
CA THR A 25 -35.18 7.94 9.24
C THR A 25 -34.81 9.25 8.55
N TRP A 26 -33.66 9.30 7.86
CA TRP A 26 -33.14 10.56 7.32
C TRP A 26 -33.93 11.11 6.14
N LYS A 27 -34.24 12.40 6.20
CA LYS A 27 -34.81 13.14 5.05
C LYS A 27 -33.72 13.52 4.04
N ARG A 28 -34.12 13.91 2.82
CA ARG A 28 -33.22 14.23 1.69
C ARG A 28 -32.13 15.26 2.03
N VAL A 29 -32.40 16.19 2.95
CA VAL A 29 -31.47 17.27 3.36
C VAL A 29 -30.35 16.76 4.29
N GLU A 30 -30.67 15.82 5.19
CA GLU A 30 -29.68 15.23 6.10
C GLU A 30 -28.72 14.33 5.32
N TRP A 31 -29.25 13.59 4.33
CA TRP A 31 -28.45 12.85 3.36
C TRP A 31 -27.44 13.74 2.62
N MET A 32 -27.83 14.96 2.21
CA MET A 32 -26.90 15.91 1.58
C MET A 32 -25.78 16.34 2.53
N HIS A 33 -26.06 16.58 3.81
CA HIS A 33 -25.02 16.93 4.80
C HIS A 33 -24.05 15.78 5.09
N PHE A 34 -24.52 14.53 5.11
CA PHE A 34 -23.66 13.36 5.28
C PHE A 34 -22.79 13.08 4.07
N TRP A 35 -23.35 13.16 2.86
CA TRP A 35 -22.54 13.05 1.64
C TRP A 35 -21.52 14.18 1.53
N ARG A 36 -21.86 15.41 1.92
CA ARG A 36 -20.92 16.54 1.94
C ARG A 36 -19.82 16.40 3.00
N ARG A 37 -20.05 15.63 4.07
CA ARG A 37 -19.03 15.24 5.06
C ARG A 37 -18.19 14.02 4.64
N ARG A 38 -18.73 13.14 3.80
CA ARG A 38 -18.06 11.91 3.35
C ARG A 38 -17.30 12.07 2.04
N ILE A 39 -17.74 12.98 1.16
CA ILE A 39 -17.06 13.36 -0.08
C ILE A 39 -16.52 14.78 0.12
N PRO A 40 -15.32 14.93 0.70
CA PRO A 40 -14.70 16.23 0.96
C PRO A 40 -14.56 17.08 -0.32
N LEU A 41 -14.49 16.47 -1.51
CA LEU A 41 -14.48 17.16 -2.81
C LEU A 41 -15.56 18.25 -2.94
N LEU A 42 -16.78 17.97 -2.49
CA LEU A 42 -17.90 18.91 -2.59
C LEU A 42 -17.86 20.03 -1.55
N SER A 43 -17.00 19.91 -0.54
CA SER A 43 -16.85 20.93 0.50
C SER A 43 -15.80 21.98 0.14
N TRP A 44 -14.73 21.58 -0.55
CA TRP A 44 -13.60 22.47 -0.82
C TRP A 44 -13.61 23.10 -2.21
N LEU A 45 -14.12 22.41 -3.22
CA LEU A 45 -14.20 22.92 -4.59
C LEU A 45 -14.95 24.28 -4.69
N PRO A 46 -16.02 24.54 -3.90
CA PRO A 46 -16.69 25.83 -3.91
C PRO A 46 -15.91 26.97 -3.24
N THR A 47 -14.93 26.66 -2.39
CA THR A 47 -14.10 27.63 -1.66
C THR A 47 -12.73 27.84 -2.33
N TYR A 48 -12.56 27.31 -3.55
CA TYR A 48 -11.28 27.33 -4.25
C TYR A 48 -11.06 28.64 -5.02
N ASP A 49 -9.92 29.29 -4.78
CA ASP A 49 -9.54 30.54 -5.42
C ASP A 49 -8.85 30.29 -6.78
N TRP A 50 -9.67 30.17 -7.83
CA TRP A 50 -9.25 29.85 -9.19
C TRP A 50 -8.19 30.79 -9.79
N ARG A 51 -8.08 32.02 -9.31
CA ARG A 51 -7.15 33.01 -9.87
C ARG A 51 -5.72 32.85 -9.39
N GLU A 52 -5.52 32.42 -8.15
CA GLU A 52 -4.18 32.35 -7.54
C GLU A 52 -3.64 30.92 -7.49
N ASP A 53 -4.49 29.93 -7.21
CA ASP A 53 -4.01 28.58 -6.91
C ASP A 53 -4.05 27.65 -8.11
N PHE A 54 -4.90 27.92 -9.12
CA PHE A 54 -4.98 27.08 -10.32
C PHE A 54 -3.63 26.91 -11.03
N LEU A 55 -2.86 27.98 -11.19
CA LEU A 55 -1.58 27.92 -11.87
C LEU A 55 -0.51 27.19 -11.02
N LYS A 56 -0.55 27.34 -9.69
CA LYS A 56 0.34 26.65 -8.77
C LYS A 56 0.07 25.14 -8.78
N ASP A 57 -1.21 24.74 -8.77
CA ASP A 57 -1.62 23.34 -8.77
C ASP A 57 -1.33 22.65 -10.11
N VAL A 58 -1.49 23.35 -11.24
CA VAL A 58 -1.12 22.81 -12.57
C VAL A 58 0.38 22.55 -12.66
N ILE A 59 1.22 23.51 -12.22
CA ILE A 59 2.67 23.33 -12.24
C ILE A 59 3.09 22.19 -11.31
N ASN A 60 2.55 22.14 -10.08
CA ASN A 60 2.81 21.06 -9.14
C ASN A 60 2.36 19.69 -9.68
N GLY A 61 1.20 19.62 -10.33
CA GLY A 61 0.69 18.40 -10.95
C GLY A 61 1.57 17.88 -12.09
N ILE A 62 2.07 18.78 -12.94
CA ILE A 62 3.03 18.44 -14.00
C ILE A 62 4.34 17.94 -13.39
N MET A 63 4.87 18.63 -12.37
CA MET A 63 6.11 18.21 -11.68
C MET A 63 5.97 16.81 -11.05
N ILE A 64 4.88 16.57 -10.32
CA ILE A 64 4.61 15.26 -9.71
C ILE A 64 4.49 14.17 -10.78
N SER A 65 3.83 14.47 -11.90
CA SER A 65 3.66 13.51 -13.00
C SER A 65 5.00 13.10 -13.63
N ILE A 66 5.88 14.07 -13.89
CA ILE A 66 7.22 13.81 -14.45
C ILE A 66 8.05 12.96 -13.50
N LEU A 67 8.01 13.25 -12.19
CA LEU A 67 8.72 12.47 -11.17
C LEU A 67 8.15 11.05 -11.02
N TYR A 68 6.84 10.89 -11.20
CA TYR A 68 6.17 9.62 -10.95
C TYR A 68 6.47 8.56 -12.02
N ILE A 69 6.65 8.96 -13.29
CA ILE A 69 6.89 8.00 -14.39
C ILE A 69 8.09 7.06 -14.10
N PRO A 70 9.31 7.55 -13.84
CA PRO A 70 10.44 6.67 -13.54
C PRO A 70 10.25 5.94 -12.19
N GLN A 71 9.66 6.60 -11.20
CA GLN A 71 9.42 6.01 -9.88
C GLN A 71 8.47 4.80 -9.94
N GLY A 72 7.35 4.92 -10.64
CA GLY A 72 6.37 3.86 -10.83
C GLY A 72 6.94 2.67 -11.61
N LEU A 73 7.73 2.94 -12.66
CA LEU A 73 8.42 1.90 -13.42
C LEU A 73 9.41 1.12 -12.54
N ALA A 74 10.22 1.81 -11.74
CA ALA A 74 11.18 1.20 -10.82
C ALA A 74 10.47 0.30 -9.79
N TYR A 75 9.34 0.73 -9.26
CA TYR A 75 8.61 0.01 -8.23
C TYR A 75 7.93 -1.24 -8.75
N GLY A 76 7.38 -1.22 -9.98
CA GLY A 76 6.89 -2.43 -10.65
C GLY A 76 8.00 -3.48 -10.84
N MET A 77 9.20 -3.03 -11.25
CA MET A 77 10.36 -3.92 -11.39
C MET A 77 10.86 -4.49 -10.07
N MET A 78 10.73 -3.76 -8.96
CA MET A 78 11.10 -4.27 -7.64
C MET A 78 10.26 -5.46 -7.21
N VAL A 79 8.94 -5.39 -7.45
CA VAL A 79 7.98 -6.47 -7.15
C VAL A 79 8.15 -7.67 -8.08
N GLY A 80 8.67 -7.45 -9.30
CA GLY A 80 8.79 -8.50 -10.33
C GLY A 80 7.57 -8.60 -11.26
N ILE A 81 6.74 -7.56 -11.31
CA ILE A 81 5.62 -7.43 -12.25
C ILE A 81 6.02 -6.54 -13.45
N PRO A 82 5.31 -6.63 -14.59
CA PRO A 82 5.56 -5.74 -15.72
C PRO A 82 5.48 -4.27 -15.29
N PRO A 83 6.44 -3.40 -15.68
CA PRO A 83 6.54 -2.03 -15.17
C PRO A 83 5.30 -1.16 -15.40
N ILE A 84 4.53 -1.46 -16.44
CA ILE A 84 3.27 -0.77 -16.78
C ILE A 84 2.26 -0.78 -15.62
N TYR A 85 2.22 -1.85 -14.83
CA TYR A 85 1.33 -1.95 -13.68
C TYR A 85 1.71 -0.98 -12.56
N GLY A 86 2.99 -0.63 -12.42
CA GLY A 86 3.43 0.40 -11.50
C GLY A 86 2.83 1.77 -11.85
N ILE A 87 2.80 2.12 -13.14
CA ILE A 87 2.18 3.36 -13.61
C ILE A 87 0.65 3.35 -13.39
N TYR A 88 -0.02 2.21 -13.62
CA TYR A 88 -1.47 2.11 -13.36
C TYR A 88 -1.84 2.43 -11.91
N THR A 89 -1.06 1.93 -10.94
CA THR A 89 -1.31 2.23 -9.51
C THR A 89 -1.15 3.72 -9.20
N GLY A 90 -0.26 4.40 -9.92
CA GLY A 90 0.01 5.83 -9.76
C GLY A 90 -0.99 6.78 -10.37
N ILE A 91 -1.80 6.33 -11.31
CA ILE A 91 -2.88 7.13 -11.87
C ILE A 91 -4.16 6.87 -11.07
N VAL A 92 -4.49 5.59 -10.85
CA VAL A 92 -5.73 5.20 -10.19
C VAL A 92 -5.74 5.62 -8.72
N GLY A 93 -4.63 5.49 -8.00
CA GLY A 93 -4.53 5.84 -6.58
C GLY A 93 -4.89 7.31 -6.29
N PRO A 94 -4.13 8.29 -6.82
CA PRO A 94 -4.43 9.71 -6.65
C PRO A 94 -5.83 10.09 -7.14
N LEU A 95 -6.30 9.53 -8.26
CA LEU A 95 -7.63 9.83 -8.80
C LEU A 95 -8.73 9.42 -7.82
N VAL A 96 -8.63 8.22 -7.24
CA VAL A 96 -9.55 7.77 -6.18
C VAL A 96 -9.40 8.65 -4.93
N TYR A 97 -8.17 9.03 -4.56
CA TYR A 97 -7.92 9.92 -3.43
C TYR A 97 -8.50 11.32 -3.62
N THR A 98 -8.57 11.87 -4.84
CA THR A 98 -9.20 13.18 -5.08
C THR A 98 -10.68 13.20 -4.70
N PHE A 99 -11.40 12.09 -4.88
CA PHE A 99 -12.81 12.00 -4.50
C PHE A 99 -13.03 11.78 -3.00
N LEU A 100 -12.20 10.95 -2.37
CA LEU A 100 -12.40 10.46 -1.00
C LEU A 100 -11.47 11.10 0.04
N GLY A 101 -10.43 11.81 -0.41
CA GLY A 101 -9.32 12.31 0.39
C GLY A 101 -9.64 13.61 1.10
N THR A 102 -9.28 13.67 2.38
CA THR A 102 -9.56 14.81 3.25
C THR A 102 -8.50 15.92 3.17
N SER A 103 -7.34 15.66 2.56
CA SER A 103 -6.24 16.63 2.42
C SER A 103 -6.02 17.00 0.95
N HIS A 104 -5.88 18.29 0.66
CA HIS A 104 -5.66 18.79 -0.72
C HIS A 104 -4.27 18.56 -1.26
N GLN A 105 -3.27 18.65 -0.39
CA GLN A 105 -1.87 18.67 -0.80
C GLN A 105 -1.25 17.26 -0.79
N ALA A 106 -1.96 16.27 -0.27
CA ALA A 106 -1.49 14.90 -0.19
C ALA A 106 -1.77 14.17 -1.52
N SER A 107 -0.72 13.63 -2.13
CA SER A 107 -0.83 12.72 -3.27
C SER A 107 -0.43 11.31 -2.84
N THR A 108 -1.33 10.35 -3.01
CA THR A 108 -1.09 8.95 -2.67
C THR A 108 -0.42 8.23 -3.84
N GLY A 109 0.79 7.74 -3.63
CA GLY A 109 1.57 7.07 -4.67
C GLY A 109 1.89 5.61 -4.35
N ALA A 110 2.69 5.00 -5.23
CA ALA A 110 3.41 3.79 -4.89
C ALA A 110 4.62 4.19 -4.04
N TYR A 111 5.03 3.31 -3.13
CA TYR A 111 6.15 3.55 -2.22
C TYR A 111 7.15 2.41 -2.30
N ALA A 112 8.45 2.73 -2.17
CA ALA A 112 9.53 1.76 -2.29
C ALA A 112 9.41 0.60 -1.29
N ILE A 113 9.18 0.90 -0.01
CA ILE A 113 9.09 -0.13 1.03
C ILE A 113 7.92 -1.09 0.82
N ILE A 114 6.75 -0.57 0.40
CA ILE A 114 5.57 -1.41 0.12
C ILE A 114 5.87 -2.33 -1.07
N SER A 115 6.57 -1.82 -2.09
CA SER A 115 6.97 -2.60 -3.26
C SER A 115 7.94 -3.74 -2.87
N LEU A 116 8.88 -3.49 -1.96
CA LEU A 116 9.76 -4.53 -1.43
C LEU A 116 9.01 -5.59 -0.62
N MET A 117 8.06 -5.17 0.23
CA MET A 117 7.23 -6.08 1.02
C MET A 117 6.31 -6.94 0.15
N VAL A 118 5.70 -6.37 -0.89
CA VAL A 118 4.88 -7.14 -1.84
C VAL A 118 5.77 -8.11 -2.61
N GLY A 119 6.95 -7.67 -3.07
CA GLY A 119 7.92 -8.51 -3.76
C GLY A 119 8.35 -9.74 -2.94
N SER A 120 8.59 -9.57 -1.63
CA SER A 120 8.97 -10.69 -0.76
C SER A 120 7.81 -11.68 -0.53
N VAL A 121 6.56 -11.22 -0.52
CA VAL A 121 5.38 -12.11 -0.44
C VAL A 121 5.16 -12.87 -1.76
N VAL A 122 5.29 -12.19 -2.90
CA VAL A 122 5.20 -12.82 -4.23
C VAL A 122 6.26 -13.91 -4.39
N GLU A 123 7.49 -13.62 -3.97
CA GLU A 123 8.59 -14.57 -3.99
C GLU A 123 8.33 -15.77 -3.05
N GLN A 124 7.89 -15.54 -1.81
CA GLN A 124 7.56 -16.63 -0.89
C GLN A 124 6.41 -17.51 -1.39
N ALA A 125 5.37 -16.90 -1.96
CA ALA A 125 4.22 -17.62 -2.52
C ALA A 125 4.62 -18.49 -3.72
N SER A 126 5.43 -17.96 -4.64
CA SER A 126 5.98 -18.73 -5.78
C SER A 126 6.96 -19.82 -5.29
N ASN A 127 7.69 -19.56 -4.20
CA ASN A 127 8.64 -20.49 -3.63
C ASN A 127 8.00 -21.75 -3.04
N GLY A 128 6.78 -21.63 -2.50
CA GLY A 128 5.99 -22.76 -1.97
C GLY A 128 5.51 -23.74 -3.04
N VAL A 129 5.38 -23.31 -4.29
CA VAL A 129 4.84 -24.12 -5.40
C VAL A 129 5.89 -25.09 -5.98
N ASN A 130 7.13 -24.64 -6.22
CA ASN A 130 8.17 -25.49 -6.86
C ASN A 130 9.02 -26.31 -5.88
N LYS A 131 8.43 -26.77 -4.76
CA LYS A 131 9.07 -27.70 -3.82
C LYS A 131 8.82 -29.18 -4.15
N LEU A 132 8.18 -29.48 -5.29
CA LEU A 132 7.72 -30.83 -5.66
C LEU A 132 8.43 -31.48 -6.86
N ASP A 133 9.63 -31.05 -7.25
CA ASP A 133 10.45 -31.81 -8.20
C ASP A 133 11.79 -32.19 -7.58
N PHE A 134 11.76 -33.21 -6.74
CA PHE A 134 12.94 -33.86 -6.18
C PHE A 134 13.17 -35.18 -6.93
N ASN A 135 13.75 -35.11 -8.13
CA ASN A 135 14.16 -36.32 -8.87
C ASN A 135 15.25 -36.09 -9.93
N THR A 136 16.36 -35.43 -9.56
CA THR A 136 17.56 -35.39 -10.42
C THR A 136 18.83 -35.57 -9.61
N ASN A 137 19.51 -36.69 -9.85
CA ASN A 137 20.81 -37.08 -9.29
C ASN A 137 21.96 -36.27 -9.90
N SER A 138 21.95 -34.94 -9.72
CA SER A 138 23.00 -34.05 -10.21
C SER A 138 23.47 -33.12 -9.09
N THR A 139 24.51 -33.55 -8.38
CA THR A 139 25.09 -32.88 -7.19
C THR A 139 26.00 -31.66 -7.40
N PRO A 140 26.37 -31.16 -8.60
CA PRO A 140 27.13 -29.91 -8.70
C PRO A 140 26.24 -28.66 -8.86
N ALA A 141 24.92 -28.81 -9.05
CA ALA A 141 24.03 -27.68 -9.26
C ALA A 141 23.60 -26.97 -7.97
N LEU A 142 23.87 -27.50 -6.77
CA LEU A 142 23.33 -26.92 -5.54
C LEU A 142 24.00 -25.60 -5.10
N CYS A 143 25.27 -25.35 -5.46
CA CYS A 143 25.98 -24.13 -5.03
C CYS A 143 25.85 -22.97 -6.01
N CYS A 144 25.49 -23.22 -7.27
CA CYS A 144 25.41 -22.20 -8.32
C CYS A 144 24.20 -22.35 -9.25
N SER A 145 23.19 -23.18 -8.90
CA SER A 145 21.94 -23.16 -9.65
C SER A 145 21.27 -21.82 -9.37
N GLU A 146 21.47 -20.92 -10.34
CA GLU A 146 20.54 -19.91 -10.76
C GLU A 146 19.14 -20.53 -10.85
N ARG A 147 18.48 -20.73 -9.71
CA ARG A 147 17.05 -20.58 -9.66
C ARG A 147 16.79 -19.07 -9.74
N MET A 148 17.14 -18.50 -10.89
CA MET A 148 16.48 -17.32 -11.43
C MET A 148 15.06 -17.80 -11.66
N ARG A 149 14.30 -17.86 -10.55
CA ARG A 149 12.87 -18.14 -10.55
C ARG A 149 12.29 -16.92 -11.23
N ASN A 150 12.25 -16.99 -12.55
CA ASN A 150 11.44 -16.12 -13.37
C ASN A 150 10.02 -16.44 -12.94
N VAL A 151 9.56 -15.77 -11.88
CA VAL A 151 8.15 -15.79 -11.50
C VAL A 151 7.43 -15.30 -12.74
N ASP A 152 6.55 -16.13 -13.28
CA ASP A 152 5.81 -15.74 -14.47
C ASP A 152 5.10 -14.42 -14.16
N PRO A 153 5.23 -13.40 -15.03
CA PRO A 153 4.72 -12.06 -14.73
C PRO A 153 3.22 -12.06 -14.45
N MET A 154 2.50 -13.04 -15.01
CA MET A 154 1.08 -13.25 -14.76
C MET A 154 0.77 -13.78 -13.35
N GLU A 155 1.61 -14.67 -12.81
CA GLU A 155 1.45 -15.18 -11.45
C GLU A 155 1.72 -14.09 -10.41
N ALA A 156 2.78 -13.30 -10.63
CA ALA A 156 3.12 -12.17 -9.77
C ALA A 156 2.01 -11.10 -9.70
N VAL A 157 1.37 -10.79 -10.83
CA VAL A 157 0.22 -9.86 -10.89
C VAL A 157 -0.99 -10.44 -10.15
N LYS A 158 -1.25 -11.74 -10.28
CA LYS A 158 -2.36 -12.41 -9.58
C LYS A 158 -2.16 -12.37 -8.06
N ILE A 159 -0.98 -12.70 -7.56
CA ILE A 159 -0.69 -12.69 -6.11
C ILE A 159 -0.76 -11.25 -5.58
N SER A 160 -0.17 -10.30 -6.31
CA SER A 160 -0.13 -8.88 -5.92
C SER A 160 -1.53 -8.26 -5.87
N SER A 161 -2.40 -8.56 -6.83
CA SER A 161 -3.77 -8.04 -6.85
C SER A 161 -4.64 -8.61 -5.72
N LEU A 162 -4.50 -9.91 -5.40
CA LEU A 162 -5.17 -10.52 -4.24
C LEU A 162 -4.70 -9.90 -2.92
N LEU A 163 -3.39 -9.68 -2.78
CA LEU A 163 -2.81 -9.03 -1.60
C LEU A 163 -3.33 -7.60 -1.45
N ALA A 164 -3.34 -6.82 -2.54
CA ALA A 164 -3.87 -5.46 -2.55
C ALA A 164 -5.36 -5.42 -2.15
N PHE A 165 -6.16 -6.35 -2.66
CA PHE A 165 -7.57 -6.46 -2.29
C PHE A 165 -7.77 -6.77 -0.80
N TYR A 166 -6.99 -7.72 -0.26
CA TYR A 166 -7.03 -8.09 1.15
C TYR A 166 -6.61 -6.92 2.06
N VAL A 167 -5.53 -6.22 1.72
CA VAL A 167 -5.10 -5.00 2.41
C VAL A 167 -6.19 -3.93 2.36
N GLY A 168 -6.87 -3.76 1.23
CA GLY A 168 -7.99 -2.84 1.09
C GLY A 168 -9.16 -3.17 2.02
N ILE A 169 -9.55 -4.44 2.13
CA ILE A 169 -10.59 -4.88 3.09
C ILE A 169 -10.16 -4.54 4.52
N ILE A 170 -8.92 -4.87 4.90
CA ILE A 170 -8.40 -4.56 6.24
C ILE A 170 -8.44 -3.05 6.49
N GLN A 171 -8.01 -2.23 5.53
CA GLN A 171 -8.05 -0.76 5.66
C GLN A 171 -9.48 -0.23 5.83
N VAL A 172 -10.46 -0.78 5.10
CA VAL A 172 -11.87 -0.41 5.25
C VAL A 172 -12.40 -0.82 6.62
N VAL A 173 -12.09 -2.03 7.09
CA VAL A 173 -12.47 -2.52 8.42
C VAL A 173 -11.86 -1.64 9.51
N LEU A 174 -10.56 -1.33 9.42
CA LEU A 174 -9.88 -0.45 10.37
C LEU A 174 -10.46 0.98 10.35
N GLY A 175 -10.82 1.49 9.17
CA GLY A 175 -11.51 2.76 9.01
C GLY A 175 -12.90 2.77 9.66
N LEU A 176 -13.67 1.68 9.52
CA LEU A 176 -14.99 1.52 10.17
C LEU A 176 -14.88 1.41 11.69
N LEU A 177 -13.83 0.76 12.19
CA LEU A 177 -13.50 0.69 13.62
C LEU A 177 -12.94 2.00 14.16
N ASN A 178 -12.78 3.02 13.31
CA ASN A 178 -12.17 4.31 13.64
C ASN A 178 -10.76 4.16 14.26
N ALA A 179 -10.02 3.16 13.79
CA ALA A 179 -8.65 2.88 14.24
C ALA A 179 -7.65 4.00 13.87
N GLY A 180 -8.09 5.02 13.12
CA GLY A 180 -7.33 6.27 12.95
C GLY A 180 -7.00 6.95 14.30
N LEU A 181 -7.79 6.72 15.35
CA LEU A 181 -7.46 7.17 16.70
C LEU A 181 -6.22 6.46 17.27
N LEU A 182 -6.02 5.17 16.96
CA LEU A 182 -4.85 4.42 17.38
C LEU A 182 -3.58 4.92 16.68
N ALA A 183 -3.69 5.36 15.43
CA ALA A 183 -2.58 5.96 14.70
C ALA A 183 -2.07 7.26 15.37
N VAL A 184 -2.98 8.05 15.95
CA VAL A 184 -2.65 9.26 16.73
C VAL A 184 -1.95 8.92 18.05
N TRP A 185 -2.04 7.68 18.53
CA TRP A 185 -1.40 7.24 19.78
C TRP A 185 0.00 6.67 19.57
N LEU A 186 0.47 6.51 18.32
CA LEU A 186 1.88 6.21 18.09
C LEU A 186 2.70 7.45 18.47
N SER A 187 3.77 7.24 19.24
CA SER A 187 4.66 8.34 19.59
C SER A 187 5.45 8.79 18.36
N ASP A 188 5.74 10.09 18.28
CA ASP A 188 6.50 10.65 17.15
C ASP A 188 7.85 9.94 16.97
N GLN A 189 8.50 9.57 18.08
CA GLN A 189 9.77 8.83 18.05
C GLN A 189 9.64 7.44 17.41
N LEU A 190 8.48 6.78 17.55
CA LEU A 190 8.24 5.48 16.96
C LEU A 190 8.07 5.59 15.43
N VAL A 191 7.36 6.62 14.97
CA VAL A 191 7.15 6.87 13.54
C VAL A 191 8.46 7.27 12.85
N GLU A 192 9.24 8.15 13.48
CA GLU A 192 10.58 8.53 13.00
C GLU A 192 11.56 7.34 13.02
N GLY A 193 11.52 6.51 14.06
CA GLY A 193 12.32 5.28 14.15
C GLY A 193 11.97 4.27 13.05
N LEU A 194 10.67 4.05 12.79
CA LEU A 194 10.21 3.15 11.74
C LEU A 194 10.59 3.66 10.34
N THR A 195 10.41 4.96 10.09
CA THR A 195 10.70 5.57 8.78
C THR A 195 12.19 5.62 8.48
N SER A 196 13.03 5.94 9.47
CA SER A 196 14.50 5.87 9.33
C SER A 196 14.99 4.44 9.09
N GLY A 197 14.46 3.46 9.82
CA GLY A 197 14.75 2.04 9.58
C GLY A 197 14.31 1.57 8.19
N ALA A 198 13.11 1.98 7.76
CA ALA A 198 12.59 1.74 6.42
C ALA A 198 13.51 2.35 5.33
N ALA A 199 14.00 3.57 5.52
CA ALA A 199 14.88 4.23 4.57
C ALA A 199 16.22 3.48 4.43
N VAL A 200 16.83 3.07 5.55
CA VAL A 200 18.05 2.25 5.56
C VAL A 200 17.82 0.91 4.85
N HIS A 201 16.69 0.25 5.12
CA HIS A 201 16.32 -1.00 4.47
C HIS A 201 16.17 -0.84 2.95
N VAL A 202 15.47 0.21 2.49
CA VAL A 202 15.33 0.52 1.06
C VAL A 202 16.70 0.79 0.44
N LEU A 203 17.57 1.55 1.10
CA LEU A 203 18.92 1.85 0.61
C LEU A 203 19.73 0.57 0.36
N PHE A 204 19.78 -0.36 1.32
CA PHE A 204 20.48 -1.63 1.14
C PHE A 204 19.84 -2.49 0.04
N SER A 205 18.51 -2.49 -0.07
CA SER A 205 17.83 -3.21 -1.14
C SER A 205 18.13 -2.63 -2.53
N GLN A 206 18.31 -1.31 -2.66
CA GLN A 206 18.68 -0.68 -3.94
C GLN A 206 20.18 -0.79 -4.24
N LEU A 207 21.04 -0.97 -3.23
CA LEU A 207 22.49 -1.11 -3.42
C LEU A 207 22.85 -2.27 -4.35
N LYS A 208 22.11 -3.38 -4.28
CA LYS A 208 22.23 -4.50 -5.22
C LYS A 208 21.93 -4.09 -6.66
N SER A 209 20.90 -3.29 -6.87
CA SER A 209 20.55 -2.78 -8.21
C SER A 209 21.56 -1.76 -8.72
N MET A 210 22.16 -0.95 -7.83
CA MET A 210 23.15 0.08 -8.17
C MET A 210 24.52 -0.51 -8.53
N THR A 211 24.93 -1.58 -7.84
CA THR A 211 26.24 -2.25 -8.06
C THR A 211 26.26 -3.14 -9.30
N GLY A 212 25.14 -3.31 -9.99
CA GLY A 212 25.04 -4.08 -11.23
C GLY A 212 25.25 -5.59 -11.06
N MET A 213 25.35 -6.08 -9.82
CA MET A 213 25.54 -7.50 -9.52
C MET A 213 24.23 -8.26 -9.76
N ARG A 214 24.09 -8.84 -10.96
CA ARG A 214 22.85 -9.51 -11.43
C ARG A 214 22.57 -10.87 -10.77
N ASN A 215 23.56 -11.50 -10.14
CA ASN A 215 23.49 -12.90 -9.72
C ASN A 215 23.45 -13.12 -8.20
N LEU A 216 22.90 -12.20 -7.42
CA LEU A 216 22.56 -12.52 -6.03
C LEU A 216 21.13 -13.09 -5.96
N PRO A 217 20.85 -14.10 -5.13
CA PRO A 217 19.49 -14.50 -4.83
C PRO A 217 18.69 -13.28 -4.32
N ARG A 218 17.40 -13.20 -4.68
CA ARG A 218 16.49 -12.31 -4.00
C ARG A 218 16.24 -12.98 -2.65
N THR A 219 16.70 -12.35 -1.58
CA THR A 219 16.66 -12.96 -0.25
C THR A 219 15.36 -12.51 0.40
N SER A 220 14.32 -13.34 0.32
CA SER A 220 13.16 -13.25 1.21
C SER A 220 13.44 -13.82 2.60
N ASP A 221 14.58 -14.49 2.79
CA ASP A 221 14.97 -15.12 4.06
C ASP A 221 15.47 -14.08 5.06
N ASN A 222 14.99 -14.16 6.30
CA ASN A 222 15.15 -13.11 7.30
C ASN A 222 16.59 -12.59 7.51
N PHE A 223 17.65 -13.38 7.28
CA PHE A 223 19.05 -12.93 7.27
C PHE A 223 19.95 -13.93 6.52
N GLY A 224 19.68 -14.18 5.22
CA GLY A 224 20.43 -15.18 4.43
C GLY A 224 21.91 -14.87 4.11
N ILE A 225 22.44 -13.72 4.55
CA ILE A 225 23.85 -13.32 4.33
C ILE A 225 24.79 -13.94 5.38
N ILE A 226 24.24 -14.42 6.51
CA ILE A 226 25.02 -15.11 7.55
C ILE A 226 24.44 -16.51 7.71
N LYS A 227 24.95 -17.45 6.90
CA LYS A 227 24.86 -18.88 7.15
C LYS A 227 26.21 -19.51 6.91
#